data_AF-A0A8T4XV82-F1
#
_entry.id   AF-A0A8T4XV82-F1
#
_cell.length_a   1.000
_cell.length_b   1.000
_cell.length_c   1.000
_cell.angle_alpha   90.00
_cell.angle_beta   90.00
_cell.angle_gamma   90.00
#
_symmetry.space_group_name_H-M   'P 1'
#
loop_
_entity.id
_entity.type
_entity.pdbx_description
1 polymer ?
#
loop_
_entity_poly.entity_id
_entity_poly.type
_entity_poly.pdbx_seq_one_letter_code
_entity_poly.pdbx_strand_id
1 'polypeptide(L)'
;MKIKLNAKLISFILILTVFITSFLCVEKVQAAPAVRGRILYVYDIDEDGNTFISINLIYSGLPRGSSWITVPSYLNWSYVISGAILDNVDVKSIFRSGSLDPFWKNFTFSFTSTSKFINLTISYSVPLYTFIFEPDGLFYSSHIEYASNLEGTAEIILPPNSTVISEDVSIIVGSAIKKPSGLLITRFPKNRVLISCSTESNSRIMVYFTLKDMALNEEEYRLGVFTFRTPARYVEYAKRILDLYNKSLPIFLDVFGVNVESVTVTFFLPSRSELLSGLGGYVPFTGGQPGIIHLNIFYMRTISGSIELIALHELTHHMVWYAGVGPSRLWVHEGMAEYFSMEVGWILGYWEAVSTHRSEIESVLTAIGDKYGFVQSWSMGSIPSNVIAYYAASYKIFKTLGDRYGEFEYYKRFFRTVKDMSSANDDSSIITALGQAAGNITEVLGIFKRWGFTGISAIEDIAIAMEKAKETVEDLNILLQPFKLIAQILISMALEAYSRGYYSRALLYANSAVTIAANAPILCIVTYGFIVFFIVRLAYKRRVKPKPAKPELLFCPYCGGRLPRGAVYCPYCGQRIQY
;
A
#
# COMPACT_ATOMS: atom_id res chain seq x y z
N MET A 1 62.48 -5.24 -15.76
CA MET A 1 63.14 -5.64 -14.51
C MET A 1 62.46 -6.91 -13.99
N LYS A 2 63.06 -8.10 -14.19
CA LYS A 2 62.49 -9.38 -13.73
C LYS A 2 62.64 -9.46 -12.21
N ILE A 3 61.55 -9.30 -11.48
CA ILE A 3 61.54 -9.49 -10.03
C ILE A 3 61.68 -10.99 -9.77
N LYS A 4 62.85 -11.45 -9.34
CA LYS A 4 63.04 -12.77 -8.75
C LYS A 4 62.32 -12.76 -7.40
N LEU A 5 61.04 -13.15 -7.39
CA LEU A 5 60.35 -13.43 -6.13
C LEU A 5 61.03 -14.63 -5.46
N ASN A 6 61.50 -14.41 -4.24
CA ASN A 6 62.26 -15.38 -3.46
C ASN A 6 61.32 -16.54 -3.06
N ALA A 7 61.65 -17.78 -3.39
CA ALA A 7 60.78 -18.95 -3.13
C ALA A 7 60.39 -19.12 -1.65
N LYS A 8 61.25 -18.63 -0.73
CA LYS A 8 60.95 -18.57 0.71
C LYS A 8 59.85 -17.56 1.06
N LEU A 9 59.75 -16.45 0.33
CA LEU A 9 58.72 -15.43 0.53
C LEU A 9 57.36 -15.93 0.03
N ILE A 10 57.33 -16.67 -1.08
CA ILE A 10 56.09 -17.31 -1.59
C ILE A 10 55.61 -18.38 -0.62
N SER A 11 56.51 -19.22 -0.09
CA SER A 11 56.16 -20.24 0.91
C SER A 11 55.65 -19.63 2.22
N PHE A 12 56.27 -18.55 2.68
CA PHE A 12 55.82 -17.83 3.87
C PHE A 12 54.45 -17.17 3.67
N ILE A 13 54.23 -16.55 2.50
CA ILE A 13 52.91 -15.98 2.16
C ILE A 13 51.87 -17.09 2.10
N LEU A 14 52.12 -18.23 1.44
CA LEU A 14 51.17 -19.34 1.34
C LEU A 14 50.81 -19.94 2.72
N ILE A 15 51.81 -20.12 3.60
CA ILE A 15 51.56 -20.61 4.96
C ILE A 15 50.75 -19.59 5.76
N LEU A 16 51.03 -18.29 5.59
CA LEU A 16 50.27 -17.21 6.22
C LEU A 16 48.84 -17.13 5.67
N THR A 17 48.61 -17.32 4.37
CA THR A 17 47.27 -17.37 3.78
C THR A 17 46.50 -18.61 4.25
N VAL A 18 47.15 -19.77 4.39
CA VAL A 18 46.52 -20.98 4.94
C VAL A 18 46.19 -20.80 6.42
N PHE A 19 47.06 -20.17 7.22
CA PHE A 19 46.78 -19.87 8.62
C PHE A 19 45.66 -18.83 8.80
N ILE A 20 45.65 -17.76 7.99
CA ILE A 20 44.63 -16.70 8.06
C ILE A 20 43.27 -17.20 7.55
N THR A 21 43.25 -18.04 6.50
CA THR A 21 42.01 -18.68 6.01
C THR A 21 41.47 -19.72 7.00
N SER A 22 42.34 -20.40 7.76
CA SER A 22 41.93 -21.32 8.85
C SER A 22 41.32 -20.59 10.05
N PHE A 23 41.69 -19.33 10.29
CA PHE A 23 41.12 -18.51 11.38
C PHE A 23 39.87 -17.71 10.99
N LEU A 24 39.64 -17.48 9.69
CA LEU A 24 38.49 -16.72 9.18
C LEU A 24 37.24 -17.55 8.89
N CYS A 25 37.29 -18.87 9.04
CA CYS A 25 36.14 -19.76 8.83
C CYS A 25 35.95 -20.75 9.98
N VAL A 26 35.78 -20.20 11.19
CA VAL A 26 35.05 -20.89 12.25
C VAL A 26 33.76 -20.11 12.46
N GLU A 27 32.79 -20.28 11.56
CA GLU A 27 31.41 -20.17 12.01
C GLU A 27 31.26 -21.23 13.10
N LYS A 28 31.13 -20.77 14.35
CA LYS A 28 30.61 -21.63 15.40
C LYS A 28 29.24 -22.09 14.93
N VAL A 29 29.17 -23.28 14.34
CA VAL A 29 27.92 -24.04 14.23
C VAL A 29 27.55 -24.35 15.67
N GLN A 30 26.83 -23.41 16.28
CA GLN A 30 26.26 -23.59 17.60
C GLN A 30 25.19 -24.64 17.41
N ALA A 31 25.49 -25.88 17.82
CA ALA A 31 24.52 -26.96 17.80
C ALA A 31 23.22 -26.46 18.43
N ALA A 32 22.09 -26.72 17.76
CA ALA A 32 20.79 -26.35 18.29
C ALA A 32 20.70 -26.85 19.75
N PRO A 33 20.26 -26.01 20.71
CA PRO A 33 20.18 -26.42 22.11
C PRO A 33 19.32 -27.68 22.19
N ALA A 34 19.83 -28.72 22.86
CA ALA A 34 19.08 -29.97 23.03
C ALA A 34 17.70 -29.65 23.62
N VAL A 35 16.64 -30.12 22.97
CA VAL A 35 15.26 -29.98 23.46
C VAL A 35 15.19 -30.66 24.82
N ARG A 36 14.76 -29.90 25.83
CA ARG A 36 14.80 -30.30 27.25
C ARG A 36 13.41 -30.30 27.89
N GLY A 37 12.42 -29.69 27.23
CA GLY A 37 11.03 -29.64 27.68
C GLY A 37 10.08 -29.36 26.53
N ARG A 38 8.78 -29.32 26.84
CA ARG A 38 7.69 -29.06 25.90
C ARG A 38 6.81 -27.93 26.38
N ILE A 39 6.24 -27.18 25.46
CA ILE A 39 5.27 -26.13 25.72
C ILE A 39 4.03 -26.32 24.86
N LEU A 40 2.86 -26.22 25.47
CA LEU A 40 1.55 -26.34 24.82
C LEU A 40 0.72 -25.08 25.08
N TYR A 41 0.37 -24.37 24.03
CA TYR A 41 -0.60 -23.28 24.07
C TYR A 41 -1.99 -23.83 23.76
N VAL A 42 -2.96 -23.65 24.65
CA VAL A 42 -4.36 -24.03 24.44
C VAL A 42 -5.20 -22.77 24.35
N TYR A 43 -5.93 -22.61 23.26
CA TYR A 43 -6.91 -21.55 23.03
C TYR A 43 -8.30 -22.17 23.00
N ASP A 44 -9.08 -21.96 24.05
CA ASP A 44 -10.47 -22.44 24.15
C ASP A 44 -11.42 -21.27 23.86
N ILE A 45 -12.07 -21.31 22.69
CA ILE A 45 -12.89 -20.20 22.17
C ILE A 45 -14.37 -20.53 22.33
N ASP A 46 -15.11 -19.69 23.05
CA ASP A 46 -16.55 -19.85 23.26
C ASP A 46 -17.38 -19.34 22.06
N GLU A 47 -18.70 -19.49 22.14
CA GLU A 47 -19.65 -19.04 21.10
C GLU A 47 -19.66 -17.53 20.88
N ASP A 48 -19.14 -16.76 21.83
CA ASP A 48 -19.04 -15.31 21.74
C ASP A 48 -17.70 -14.80 21.23
N GLY A 49 -16.74 -15.70 21.02
CA GLY A 49 -15.37 -15.38 20.62
C GLY A 49 -14.48 -14.98 21.80
N ASN A 50 -14.95 -15.09 23.05
CA ASN A 50 -14.08 -14.98 24.21
C ASN A 50 -13.15 -16.19 24.23
N THR A 51 -11.88 -15.95 24.55
CA THR A 51 -10.86 -16.99 24.49
C THR A 51 -10.19 -17.14 25.84
N PHE A 52 -10.33 -18.34 26.41
CA PHE A 52 -9.52 -18.78 27.53
C PHE A 52 -8.20 -19.34 27.01
N ILE A 53 -7.10 -18.83 27.54
CA ILE A 53 -5.75 -19.16 27.10
C ILE A 53 -5.03 -19.85 28.24
N SER A 54 -4.54 -21.05 27.99
CA SER A 54 -3.71 -21.81 28.92
C SER A 54 -2.39 -22.18 28.29
N ILE A 55 -1.29 -21.90 28.95
CA ILE A 55 0.05 -22.25 28.49
C ILE A 55 0.66 -23.25 29.46
N ASN A 56 0.92 -24.46 28.98
CA ASN A 56 1.42 -25.57 29.78
C ASN A 56 2.87 -25.85 29.41
N LEU A 57 3.76 -25.69 30.38
CA LEU A 57 5.18 -25.95 30.25
C LEU A 57 5.56 -27.20 31.03
N ILE A 58 6.14 -28.18 30.33
CA ILE A 58 6.47 -29.49 30.88
C ILE A 58 7.96 -29.78 30.73
N TYR A 59 8.63 -30.04 31.86
CA TYR A 59 9.99 -30.58 31.89
C TYR A 59 9.99 -32.00 32.48
N SER A 60 10.86 -32.86 31.94
CA SER A 60 11.04 -34.24 32.41
C SER A 60 12.48 -34.49 32.83
N GLY A 61 12.69 -34.94 34.06
CA GLY A 61 13.97 -35.44 34.56
C GLY A 61 15.05 -34.38 34.83
N LEU A 62 14.68 -33.09 34.92
CA LEU A 62 15.61 -32.00 35.23
C LEU A 62 15.51 -31.61 36.71
N PRO A 63 16.57 -31.79 37.53
CA PRO A 63 16.55 -31.42 38.94
C PRO A 63 16.59 -29.89 39.15
N ARG A 64 17.11 -29.16 38.17
CA ARG A 64 17.16 -27.69 38.14
C ARG A 64 17.19 -27.17 36.72
N GLY A 65 16.68 -25.96 36.50
CA GLY A 65 16.73 -25.30 35.21
C GLY A 65 16.24 -23.86 35.27
N SER A 66 16.24 -23.21 34.12
CA SER A 66 15.62 -21.90 33.91
C SER A 66 14.88 -21.89 32.59
N SER A 67 13.86 -21.04 32.51
CA SER A 67 13.05 -20.87 31.32
C SER A 67 12.45 -19.48 31.28
N TRP A 68 11.85 -19.15 30.15
CA TRP A 68 11.12 -17.92 29.98
C TRP A 68 10.02 -18.09 28.92
N ILE A 69 8.99 -17.26 29.06
CA ILE A 69 7.83 -17.24 28.19
C ILE A 69 7.22 -15.84 28.14
N THR A 70 6.57 -15.48 27.03
CA THR A 70 5.78 -14.26 26.94
C THR A 70 4.44 -14.37 27.64
N VAL A 71 4.09 -13.33 28.39
CA VAL A 71 2.80 -13.15 29.08
C VAL A 71 2.23 -11.76 28.74
N PRO A 72 0.91 -11.57 28.74
CA PRO A 72 0.33 -10.29 28.36
C PRO A 72 0.64 -9.20 29.40
N SER A 73 0.84 -7.96 28.93
CA SER A 73 1.14 -6.78 29.75
C SER A 73 -0.11 -6.08 30.28
N TYR A 74 -1.24 -6.22 29.56
CA TYR A 74 -2.45 -5.40 29.67
C TYR A 74 -3.59 -6.09 30.41
N LEU A 75 -3.37 -7.32 30.91
CA LEU A 75 -4.35 -8.08 31.66
C LEU A 75 -3.69 -8.90 32.76
N ASN A 76 -4.49 -9.27 33.75
CA ASN A 76 -4.05 -10.13 34.83
C ASN A 76 -4.01 -11.59 34.35
N TRP A 77 -2.94 -12.28 34.70
CA TRP A 77 -2.75 -13.70 34.46
C TRP A 77 -2.29 -14.36 35.77
N SER A 78 -2.53 -15.66 35.88
CA SER A 78 -2.11 -16.47 37.03
C SER A 78 -1.29 -17.65 36.56
N TYR A 79 -0.47 -18.20 37.47
CA TYR A 79 0.24 -19.45 37.20
C TYR A 79 0.08 -20.44 38.35
N VAL A 80 0.11 -21.73 38.01
CA VAL A 80 0.11 -22.85 38.94
C VAL A 80 1.28 -23.75 38.58
N ILE A 81 2.06 -24.18 39.58
CA ILE A 81 3.18 -25.10 39.39
C ILE A 81 2.99 -26.37 40.20
N SER A 82 3.38 -27.50 39.60
CA SER A 82 3.46 -28.80 40.25
C SER A 82 4.81 -29.46 39.99
N GLY A 83 5.34 -30.15 40.99
CA GLY A 83 6.60 -30.91 40.90
C GLY A 83 7.88 -30.10 41.06
N ALA A 84 7.81 -28.77 41.16
CA ALA A 84 8.97 -27.90 41.40
C ALA A 84 8.62 -26.65 42.21
N ILE A 85 9.65 -26.00 42.74
CA ILE A 85 9.59 -24.66 43.32
C ILE A 85 10.20 -23.68 42.32
N LEU A 86 9.55 -22.53 42.11
CA LEU A 86 10.10 -21.47 41.29
C LEU A 86 10.96 -20.52 42.14
N ASP A 87 12.13 -20.20 41.62
CA ASP A 87 13.10 -19.25 42.18
C ASP A 87 13.43 -18.17 41.13
N ASN A 88 13.93 -17.01 41.54
CA ASN A 88 14.32 -15.91 40.63
C ASN A 88 13.23 -15.56 39.61
N VAL A 89 11.98 -15.50 40.07
CA VAL A 89 10.82 -15.18 39.23
C VAL A 89 10.82 -13.68 38.94
N ASP A 90 10.80 -13.33 37.66
CA ASP A 90 10.84 -11.94 37.21
C ASP A 90 9.95 -11.73 35.99
N VAL A 91 9.34 -10.55 35.88
CA VAL A 91 8.48 -10.14 34.77
C VAL A 91 9.03 -8.83 34.21
N LYS A 92 9.74 -8.92 33.08
CA LYS A 92 10.41 -7.77 32.46
C LYS A 92 9.68 -7.29 31.22
N SER A 93 9.71 -5.98 30.99
CA SER A 93 9.27 -5.43 29.70
C SER A 93 10.19 -5.90 28.58
N ILE A 94 9.60 -6.15 27.41
CA ILE A 94 10.34 -6.53 26.21
C ILE A 94 10.62 -5.26 25.41
N PHE A 95 11.82 -5.12 24.87
CA PHE A 95 12.13 -4.07 23.90
C PHE A 95 12.10 -4.67 22.49
N ARG A 96 11.28 -4.11 21.61
CA ARG A 96 11.19 -4.49 20.20
C ARG A 96 11.33 -3.25 19.33
N SER A 97 12.18 -3.36 18.31
CA SER A 97 12.40 -2.27 17.33
C SER A 97 12.71 -0.91 17.98
N GLY A 98 13.44 -0.89 19.10
CA GLY A 98 13.82 0.34 19.81
C GLY A 98 12.77 0.92 20.76
N SER A 99 11.62 0.27 20.94
CA SER A 99 10.55 0.70 21.87
C SER A 99 10.12 -0.43 22.79
N LEU A 100 9.40 -0.10 23.87
CA LEU A 100 8.80 -1.09 24.78
C LEU A 100 7.62 -1.78 24.06
N ASP A 101 7.55 -3.12 24.12
CA ASP A 101 6.40 -3.87 23.59
C ASP A 101 5.17 -3.57 24.47
N PRO A 102 4.10 -2.99 23.90
CA PRO A 102 2.95 -2.56 24.68
C PRO A 102 2.04 -3.73 25.05
N PHE A 103 2.20 -4.92 24.46
CA PHE A 103 1.29 -6.05 24.60
C PHE A 103 1.88 -7.23 25.40
N TRP A 104 3.20 -7.39 25.41
CA TRP A 104 3.86 -8.59 25.96
C TRP A 104 5.01 -8.25 26.91
N LYS A 105 5.10 -9.02 28.00
CA LYS A 105 6.22 -9.03 28.94
C LYS A 105 6.90 -10.40 28.94
N ASN A 106 8.18 -10.41 29.28
CA ASN A 106 8.95 -11.63 29.46
C ASN A 106 8.82 -12.11 30.91
N PHE A 107 8.18 -13.26 31.10
CA PHE A 107 8.16 -13.99 32.36
C PHE A 107 9.33 -14.97 32.40
N THR A 108 10.37 -14.63 33.18
CA THR A 108 11.57 -15.44 33.36
C THR A 108 11.58 -16.05 34.76
N PHE A 109 12.00 -17.31 34.87
CA PHE A 109 12.11 -17.99 36.16
C PHE A 109 13.19 -19.07 36.15
N SER A 110 13.68 -19.40 37.33
CA SER A 110 14.43 -20.63 37.61
C SER A 110 13.55 -21.61 38.37
N PHE A 111 13.88 -22.90 38.30
CA PHE A 111 13.15 -23.91 39.05
C PHE A 111 14.10 -24.96 39.63
N THR A 112 13.71 -25.47 40.79
CA THR A 112 14.32 -26.63 41.44
C THR A 112 13.26 -27.71 41.62
N SER A 113 13.55 -28.93 41.17
CA SER A 113 12.59 -30.05 41.14
C SER A 113 13.08 -31.23 41.95
N THR A 114 12.18 -31.76 42.77
CA THR A 114 12.31 -33.08 43.42
C THR A 114 11.49 -34.14 42.70
N SER A 115 10.69 -33.75 41.69
CA SER A 115 9.84 -34.62 40.89
C SER A 115 10.47 -34.99 39.56
N LYS A 116 10.06 -36.14 39.01
CA LYS A 116 10.38 -36.55 37.64
C LYS A 116 9.73 -35.63 36.59
N PHE A 117 8.57 -35.07 36.91
CA PHE A 117 7.81 -34.19 36.02
C PHE A 117 7.54 -32.85 36.69
N ILE A 118 7.76 -31.78 35.94
CA ILE A 118 7.44 -30.41 36.32
C ILE A 118 6.38 -29.94 35.34
N ASN A 119 5.27 -29.40 35.85
CA ASN A 119 4.24 -28.80 35.04
C ASN A 119 3.92 -27.41 35.58
N LEU A 120 4.13 -26.39 34.75
CA LEU A 120 3.76 -25.00 35.00
C LEU A 120 2.65 -24.62 34.02
N THR A 121 1.50 -24.24 34.56
CA THR A 121 0.35 -23.76 33.78
C THR A 121 0.14 -22.28 34.03
N ILE A 122 0.13 -21.49 32.96
CA ILE A 122 -0.22 -20.06 32.97
C ILE A 122 -1.60 -19.91 32.35
N SER A 123 -2.49 -19.13 32.96
CA SER A 123 -3.86 -18.97 32.46
C SER A 123 -4.35 -17.53 32.52
N TYR A 124 -5.11 -17.15 31.48
CA TYR A 124 -5.80 -15.88 31.38
C TYR A 124 -6.94 -15.94 30.36
N SER A 125 -7.87 -14.98 30.41
CA SER A 125 -8.99 -14.88 29.46
C SER A 125 -8.98 -13.53 28.77
N VAL A 126 -9.36 -13.52 27.50
CA VAL A 126 -9.50 -12.28 26.72
C VAL A 126 -10.88 -12.27 26.05
N PRO A 127 -11.74 -11.28 26.34
CA PRO A 127 -13.03 -11.17 25.69
C PRO A 127 -12.86 -10.81 24.20
N LEU A 128 -13.76 -11.32 23.35
CA LEU A 128 -13.80 -11.01 21.91
C LEU A 128 -12.43 -11.14 21.21
N TYR A 129 -11.61 -12.09 21.64
CA TYR A 129 -10.27 -12.30 21.10
C TYR A 129 -10.32 -12.95 19.72
N THR A 130 -11.33 -13.80 19.52
CA THR A 130 -11.70 -14.35 18.22
C THR A 130 -12.83 -13.49 17.66
N PHE A 131 -12.65 -13.01 16.44
CA PHE A 131 -13.66 -12.22 15.76
C PHE A 131 -14.64 -13.14 15.05
N ILE A 132 -15.93 -12.90 15.23
CA ILE A 132 -17.02 -13.68 14.67
C ILE A 132 -17.98 -12.68 14.03
N PHE A 133 -18.05 -12.72 12.71
CA PHE A 133 -18.98 -11.97 11.88
C PHE A 133 -19.74 -13.00 11.06
N GLU A 134 -20.83 -13.51 11.63
CA GLU A 134 -21.48 -14.72 11.13
C GLU A 134 -21.78 -14.64 9.62
N PRO A 135 -21.55 -15.73 8.86
CA PRO A 135 -21.07 -17.03 9.31
C PRO A 135 -19.55 -17.10 9.50
N ASP A 136 -18.79 -16.05 9.18
CA ASP A 136 -17.33 -16.10 9.13
C ASP A 136 -16.67 -15.74 10.47
N GLY A 137 -15.47 -16.28 10.69
CA GLY A 137 -14.69 -16.00 11.88
C GLY A 137 -13.19 -16.00 11.64
N LEU A 138 -12.49 -15.22 12.45
CA LEU A 138 -11.04 -15.06 12.42
C LEU A 138 -10.47 -15.21 13.83
N PHE A 139 -9.70 -16.27 14.03
CA PHE A 139 -8.82 -16.41 15.18
C PHE A 139 -7.40 -15.97 14.83
N TYR A 140 -6.83 -15.11 15.67
CA TYR A 140 -5.45 -14.66 15.56
C TYR A 140 -4.78 -14.75 16.92
N SER A 141 -3.82 -15.66 17.07
CA SER A 141 -3.26 -16.04 18.36
C SER A 141 -2.50 -14.93 19.07
N SER A 142 -2.22 -15.14 20.36
CA SER A 142 -1.21 -14.38 21.08
C SER A 142 0.16 -14.52 20.43
N HIS A 143 1.08 -13.65 20.81
CA HIS A 143 2.46 -13.82 20.38
C HIS A 143 3.06 -15.05 21.07
N ILE A 144 3.40 -16.07 20.28
CA ILE A 144 3.95 -17.34 20.75
C ILE A 144 5.46 -17.19 20.77
N GLU A 145 6.01 -16.98 21.96
CA GLU A 145 7.45 -16.83 22.14
C GLU A 145 7.89 -17.41 23.49
N TYR A 146 8.91 -18.26 23.41
CA TYR A 146 9.39 -19.09 24.50
C TYR A 146 10.86 -19.49 24.30
N ALA A 147 11.48 -20.01 25.36
CA ALA A 147 12.87 -20.44 25.36
C ALA A 147 13.20 -21.48 24.26
N SER A 148 14.34 -21.32 23.58
CA SER A 148 14.74 -22.14 22.43
C SER A 148 15.04 -23.62 22.74
N ASN A 149 15.09 -23.99 24.01
CA ASN A 149 15.25 -25.37 24.48
C ASN A 149 13.90 -26.13 24.63
N LEU A 150 12.80 -25.54 24.16
CA LEU A 150 11.45 -26.09 24.23
C LEU A 150 10.94 -26.48 22.83
N GLU A 151 10.24 -27.60 22.77
CA GLU A 151 9.41 -27.99 21.63
C GLU A 151 7.99 -27.47 21.85
N GLY A 152 7.49 -26.67 20.91
CA GLY A 152 6.21 -25.99 21.04
C GLY A 152 5.08 -26.59 20.21
N THR A 153 3.89 -26.59 20.79
CA THR A 153 2.64 -27.03 20.20
C THR A 153 1.53 -26.06 20.55
N ALA A 154 0.53 -25.96 19.67
CA ALA A 154 -0.68 -25.21 19.93
C ALA A 154 -1.91 -26.03 19.62
N GLU A 155 -2.92 -25.91 20.47
CA GLU A 155 -4.26 -26.45 20.34
C GLU A 155 -5.27 -25.30 20.32
N ILE A 156 -6.09 -25.23 19.28
CA ILE A 156 -7.10 -24.20 19.09
C ILE A 156 -8.45 -24.92 19.00
N ILE A 157 -9.30 -24.67 19.99
CA ILE A 157 -10.63 -25.25 20.08
C ILE A 157 -11.62 -24.19 19.63
N LEU A 158 -12.12 -24.33 18.41
CA LEU A 158 -13.05 -23.40 17.80
C LEU A 158 -14.45 -23.48 18.43
N PRO A 159 -15.29 -22.44 18.26
CA PRO A 159 -16.67 -22.46 18.74
C PRO A 159 -17.49 -23.64 18.21
N PRO A 160 -18.63 -23.98 18.85
CA PRO A 160 -19.57 -24.96 18.32
C PRO A 160 -19.96 -24.66 16.86
N ASN A 161 -20.24 -25.70 16.08
CA ASN A 161 -20.66 -25.60 14.67
C ASN A 161 -19.60 -25.03 13.70
N SER A 162 -18.36 -24.83 14.16
CA SER A 162 -17.28 -24.36 13.29
C SER A 162 -16.86 -25.41 12.25
N THR A 163 -16.47 -24.92 11.09
CA THR A 163 -15.74 -25.67 10.05
C THR A 163 -14.52 -24.90 9.61
N VAL A 164 -13.45 -25.64 9.31
CA VAL A 164 -12.16 -25.10 8.91
C VAL A 164 -11.52 -26.11 7.95
N ILE A 165 -10.87 -25.60 6.90
CA ILE A 165 -10.03 -26.40 6.00
C ILE A 165 -8.56 -26.08 6.24
N SER A 166 -7.68 -26.94 5.74
CA SER A 166 -6.25 -26.84 6.06
C SER A 166 -5.56 -25.61 5.48
N GLU A 167 -6.14 -25.02 4.44
CA GLU A 167 -5.70 -23.82 3.72
C GLU A 167 -5.97 -22.53 4.52
N ASP A 168 -6.94 -22.59 5.43
CA ASP A 168 -7.35 -21.47 6.28
C ASP A 168 -6.52 -21.36 7.56
N VAL A 169 -5.68 -22.36 7.82
CA VAL A 169 -4.75 -22.38 8.96
C VAL A 169 -3.37 -21.96 8.49
N SER A 170 -2.83 -20.90 9.10
CA SER A 170 -1.52 -20.36 8.77
C SER A 170 -0.71 -20.08 10.03
N ILE A 171 0.60 -20.25 9.95
CA ILE A 171 1.56 -19.77 10.95
C ILE A 171 2.40 -18.66 10.34
N ILE A 172 2.57 -17.58 11.09
CA ILE A 172 3.34 -16.40 10.72
C ILE A 172 4.60 -16.42 11.59
N VAL A 173 5.77 -16.46 10.94
CA VAL A 173 7.08 -16.46 11.60
C VAL A 173 7.91 -15.33 10.99
N GLY A 174 8.13 -14.27 11.75
CA GLY A 174 8.63 -13.00 11.19
C GLY A 174 7.71 -12.49 10.09
N SER A 175 8.24 -12.26 8.89
CA SER A 175 7.48 -11.85 7.70
C SER A 175 6.96 -13.02 6.85
N ALA A 176 7.31 -14.26 7.19
CA ALA A 176 6.94 -15.44 6.40
C ALA A 176 5.61 -16.02 6.86
N ILE A 177 4.72 -16.25 5.91
CA ILE A 177 3.44 -16.97 6.11
C ILE A 177 3.63 -18.39 5.59
N LYS A 178 3.34 -19.38 6.42
CA LYS A 178 3.52 -20.80 6.09
C LYS A 178 2.31 -21.61 6.55
N LYS A 179 2.15 -22.81 5.98
CA LYS A 179 1.29 -23.83 6.57
C LYS A 179 1.99 -24.42 7.80
N PRO A 180 1.33 -24.57 8.95
CA PRO A 180 1.99 -25.09 10.14
C PRO A 180 2.34 -26.58 10.00
N SER A 181 3.49 -26.95 10.54
CA SER A 181 3.94 -28.34 10.62
C SER A 181 3.07 -29.14 11.60
N GLY A 182 2.85 -30.42 11.31
CA GLY A 182 2.07 -31.31 12.20
C GLY A 182 0.60 -30.94 12.32
N LEU A 183 0.05 -30.19 11.35
CA LEU A 183 -1.35 -29.75 11.37
C LEU A 183 -2.32 -30.94 11.39
N LEU A 184 -3.14 -30.99 12.44
CA LEU A 184 -4.24 -31.93 12.61
C LEU A 184 -5.52 -31.14 12.88
N ILE A 185 -6.60 -31.49 12.15
CA ILE A 185 -7.94 -30.91 12.34
C ILE A 185 -8.87 -32.08 12.68
N THR A 186 -9.45 -32.08 13.87
CA THR A 186 -10.31 -33.17 14.36
C THR A 186 -11.59 -32.63 14.97
N ARG A 187 -12.62 -33.47 14.99
CA ARG A 187 -13.84 -33.18 15.75
C ARG A 187 -13.53 -33.21 17.24
N PHE A 188 -14.10 -32.26 17.96
CA PHE A 188 -13.98 -32.13 19.40
C PHE A 188 -15.37 -32.22 20.05
N PRO A 189 -15.49 -32.62 21.33
CA PRO A 189 -16.77 -32.65 22.03
C PRO A 189 -17.58 -31.35 21.89
N LYS A 190 -18.92 -31.48 22.02
CA LYS A 190 -19.88 -30.37 21.86
C LYS A 190 -19.92 -29.77 20.43
N ASN A 191 -19.71 -30.61 19.41
CA ASN A 191 -19.70 -30.21 18.00
C ASN A 191 -18.71 -29.09 17.68
N ARG A 192 -17.56 -29.10 18.35
CA ARG A 192 -16.47 -28.15 18.16
C ARG A 192 -15.40 -28.77 17.27
N VAL A 193 -14.43 -27.96 16.85
CA VAL A 193 -13.26 -28.42 16.10
C VAL A 193 -12.00 -28.13 16.90
N LEU A 194 -11.12 -29.12 16.99
CA LEU A 194 -9.77 -28.98 17.52
C LEU A 194 -8.78 -28.90 16.37
N ILE A 195 -7.96 -27.85 16.38
CA ILE A 195 -6.80 -27.71 15.51
C ILE A 195 -5.56 -27.86 16.37
N SER A 196 -4.69 -28.81 16.04
CA SER A 196 -3.41 -29.00 16.70
C SER A 196 -2.27 -28.82 15.69
N CYS A 197 -1.22 -28.10 16.05
CA CYS A 197 -0.03 -27.98 15.22
C CYS A 197 1.24 -27.66 16.02
N SER A 198 2.41 -27.91 15.42
CA SER A 198 3.69 -27.48 15.97
C SER A 198 3.85 -25.96 15.85
N THR A 199 4.55 -25.36 16.82
CA THR A 199 4.88 -23.93 16.82
C THR A 199 6.39 -23.72 16.77
N GLU A 200 6.77 -22.57 16.24
CA GLU A 200 8.13 -22.03 16.35
C GLU A 200 8.12 -20.87 17.35
N SER A 201 9.23 -20.62 18.06
CA SER A 201 9.32 -19.42 18.90
C SER A 201 9.31 -18.17 18.01
N ASN A 202 8.72 -17.08 18.49
CA ASN A 202 8.46 -15.85 17.72
C ASN A 202 7.49 -16.09 16.54
N SER A 203 6.37 -16.75 16.81
CA SER A 203 5.33 -17.03 15.83
C SER A 203 3.93 -16.57 16.25
N ARG A 204 2.99 -16.57 15.30
CA ARG A 204 1.55 -16.40 15.52
C ARG A 204 0.78 -17.35 14.62
N ILE A 205 -0.35 -17.85 15.11
CA ILE A 205 -1.25 -18.71 14.35
C ILE A 205 -2.49 -17.90 13.96
N MET A 206 -2.92 -18.05 12.72
CA MET A 206 -4.13 -17.46 12.19
C MET A 206 -5.02 -18.56 11.61
N VAL A 207 -6.30 -18.51 11.93
CA VAL A 207 -7.31 -19.48 11.49
C VAL A 207 -8.54 -18.72 11.02
N TYR A 208 -8.90 -18.91 9.75
CA TYR A 208 -10.23 -18.58 9.26
C TYR A 208 -11.15 -19.78 9.46
N PHE A 209 -12.40 -19.53 9.85
CA PHE A 209 -13.39 -20.57 10.03
C PHE A 209 -14.78 -20.05 9.68
N THR A 210 -15.72 -20.98 9.48
CA THR A 210 -17.12 -20.68 9.18
C THR A 210 -18.02 -21.42 10.17
N LEU A 211 -19.05 -20.76 10.68
CA LEU A 211 -20.09 -21.33 11.54
C LEU A 211 -21.24 -21.85 10.68
N LYS A 212 -21.53 -23.16 10.79
CA LYS A 212 -22.64 -23.79 10.06
C LYS A 212 -23.99 -23.27 10.54
N ASP A 213 -24.90 -23.11 9.58
CA ASP A 213 -26.31 -22.76 9.81
C ASP A 213 -26.52 -21.43 10.57
N MET A 214 -25.50 -20.57 10.58
CA MET A 214 -25.55 -19.22 11.13
C MET A 214 -25.58 -18.21 9.98
N ALA A 215 -26.33 -17.12 10.16
CA ALA A 215 -26.38 -16.00 9.21
C ALA A 215 -26.00 -14.72 9.94
N LEU A 216 -25.46 -13.76 9.20
CA LEU A 216 -25.16 -12.43 9.71
C LEU A 216 -26.44 -11.80 10.25
N ASN A 217 -26.45 -11.47 11.55
CA ASN A 217 -27.53 -10.72 12.18
C ASN A 217 -26.96 -9.42 12.75
N GLU A 218 -27.12 -8.34 12.00
CA GLU A 218 -26.68 -7.01 12.40
C GLU A 218 -27.84 -6.21 13.00
N GLU A 219 -27.51 -5.46 14.06
CA GLU A 219 -28.39 -4.47 14.64
C GLU A 219 -27.92 -3.07 14.25
N GLU A 220 -28.86 -2.12 14.17
CA GLU A 220 -28.54 -0.70 13.94
C GLU A 220 -28.56 0.08 15.26
N TYR A 221 -27.47 0.78 15.55
CA TYR A 221 -27.37 1.71 16.68
C TYR A 221 -27.18 3.12 16.14
N ARG A 222 -27.91 4.10 16.69
CA ARG A 222 -27.94 5.48 16.17
C ARG A 222 -27.59 6.48 17.24
N LEU A 223 -26.80 7.49 16.86
CA LEU A 223 -26.53 8.66 17.69
C LEU A 223 -26.32 9.89 16.79
N GLY A 224 -27.22 10.87 16.91
CA GLY A 224 -27.22 12.03 16.01
C GLY A 224 -27.42 11.61 14.55
N VAL A 225 -26.50 12.03 13.68
CA VAL A 225 -26.48 11.71 12.24
C VAL A 225 -25.78 10.38 11.94
N PHE A 226 -25.21 9.72 12.94
CA PHE A 226 -24.42 8.50 12.76
C PHE A 226 -25.26 7.25 13.02
N THR A 227 -25.11 6.26 12.15
CA THR A 227 -25.68 4.91 12.31
C THR A 227 -24.56 3.88 12.25
N PHE A 228 -24.48 2.99 13.23
CA PHE A 228 -23.52 1.89 13.27
C PHE A 228 -24.28 0.56 13.10
N ARG A 229 -23.85 -0.25 12.13
CA ARG A 229 -24.35 -1.62 11.91
C ARG A 229 -23.34 -2.63 12.41
N THR A 230 -23.77 -3.51 13.31
CA THR A 230 -22.88 -4.55 13.84
C THR A 230 -23.65 -5.69 14.51
N PRO A 231 -23.09 -6.91 14.58
CA PRO A 231 -23.60 -7.94 15.47
C PRO A 231 -23.65 -7.48 16.93
N ALA A 232 -24.68 -7.92 17.67
CA ALA A 232 -24.93 -7.50 19.05
C ALA A 232 -23.72 -7.64 19.99
N ARG A 233 -22.85 -8.64 19.75
CA ARG A 233 -21.62 -8.88 20.52
C ARG A 233 -20.62 -7.72 20.50
N TYR A 234 -20.68 -6.84 19.49
CA TYR A 234 -19.78 -5.69 19.36
C TYR A 234 -20.44 -4.34 19.71
N VAL A 235 -21.65 -4.36 20.27
CA VAL A 235 -22.45 -3.16 20.54
C VAL A 235 -21.71 -2.10 21.38
N GLU A 236 -20.95 -2.52 22.39
CA GLU A 236 -20.25 -1.57 23.26
C GLU A 236 -19.12 -0.83 22.52
N TYR A 237 -18.46 -1.49 21.56
CA TYR A 237 -17.49 -0.82 20.70
C TYR A 237 -18.17 0.11 19.68
N ALA A 238 -19.28 -0.33 19.09
CA ALA A 238 -20.07 0.51 18.19
C ALA A 238 -20.56 1.79 18.90
N LYS A 239 -21.09 1.67 20.12
CA LYS A 239 -21.51 2.83 20.94
C LYS A 239 -20.37 3.78 21.24
N ARG A 240 -19.17 3.27 21.55
CA ARG A 240 -17.97 4.10 21.77
C ARG A 240 -17.59 4.91 20.53
N ILE A 241 -17.63 4.29 19.35
CA ILE A 241 -17.32 4.98 18.09
C ILE A 241 -18.42 5.98 17.73
N LEU A 242 -19.68 5.66 17.97
CA LEU A 242 -20.79 6.61 17.82
C LEU A 242 -20.62 7.84 18.72
N ASP A 243 -20.27 7.64 19.99
CA ASP A 243 -20.01 8.74 20.92
C ASP A 243 -18.82 9.60 20.49
N LEU A 244 -17.72 8.96 20.04
CA LEU A 244 -16.57 9.64 19.44
C LEU A 244 -16.98 10.54 18.27
N TYR A 245 -17.75 10.00 17.32
CA TYR A 245 -18.23 10.74 16.15
C TYR A 245 -19.17 11.88 16.54
N ASN A 246 -20.08 11.65 17.46
CA ASN A 246 -20.98 12.69 17.94
C ASN A 246 -20.23 13.83 18.64
N LYS A 247 -19.14 13.52 19.37
CA LYS A 247 -18.27 14.51 20.01
C LYS A 247 -17.36 15.25 19.04
N SER A 248 -16.88 14.60 17.98
CA SER A 248 -16.01 15.22 16.99
C SER A 248 -16.77 16.05 15.97
N LEU A 249 -18.04 15.72 15.70
CA LEU A 249 -18.85 16.36 14.67
C LEU A 249 -18.90 17.89 14.78
N PRO A 250 -19.11 18.53 15.95
CA PRO A 250 -19.09 20.00 16.04
C PRO A 250 -17.77 20.62 15.58
N ILE A 251 -16.64 19.96 15.86
CA ILE A 251 -15.30 20.43 15.43
C ILE A 251 -15.19 20.33 13.90
N PHE A 252 -15.60 19.19 13.34
CA PHE A 252 -15.62 19.00 11.88
C PHE A 252 -16.55 20.01 11.18
N LEU A 253 -17.77 20.21 11.68
CA LEU A 253 -18.71 21.15 11.10
C LEU A 253 -18.19 22.59 11.14
N ASP A 254 -17.51 22.99 12.22
CA ASP A 254 -16.94 24.34 12.33
C ASP A 254 -15.80 24.58 11.33
N VAL A 255 -14.88 23.62 11.19
CA VAL A 255 -13.72 23.76 10.30
C VAL A 255 -14.10 23.60 8.84
N PHE A 256 -14.82 22.53 8.48
CA PHE A 256 -15.15 22.23 7.10
C PHE A 256 -16.35 23.06 6.61
N GLY A 257 -17.18 23.58 7.52
CA GLY A 257 -18.37 24.38 7.21
C GLY A 257 -19.43 23.60 6.43
N VAL A 258 -19.47 22.28 6.59
CA VAL A 258 -20.34 21.37 5.82
C VAL A 258 -21.64 21.08 6.58
N ASN A 259 -22.60 20.46 5.91
CA ASN A 259 -23.77 19.88 6.54
C ASN A 259 -23.76 18.37 6.28
N VAL A 260 -24.02 17.56 7.31
CA VAL A 260 -23.96 16.10 7.25
C VAL A 260 -25.33 15.56 7.62
N GLU A 261 -25.99 14.91 6.66
CA GLU A 261 -27.34 14.37 6.87
C GLU A 261 -27.30 13.00 7.56
N SER A 262 -26.45 12.11 7.06
CA SER A 262 -26.27 10.79 7.64
C SER A 262 -24.92 10.18 7.27
N VAL A 263 -24.33 9.43 8.19
CA VAL A 263 -23.12 8.62 7.95
C VAL A 263 -23.36 7.24 8.55
N THR A 264 -23.11 6.20 7.75
CA THR A 264 -23.26 4.80 8.18
C THR A 264 -21.88 4.16 8.32
N VAL A 265 -21.74 3.34 9.36
CA VAL A 265 -20.47 2.72 9.75
C VAL A 265 -20.72 1.25 10.03
N THR A 266 -19.76 0.40 9.69
CA THR A 266 -19.78 -1.04 9.99
C THR A 266 -18.39 -1.54 10.32
N PHE A 267 -18.30 -2.65 11.06
CA PHE A 267 -17.06 -3.41 11.11
C PHE A 267 -16.95 -4.34 9.90
N PHE A 268 -15.73 -4.76 9.59
CA PHE A 268 -15.48 -5.88 8.69
C PHE A 268 -14.43 -6.83 9.27
N LEU A 269 -14.54 -8.10 8.88
CA LEU A 269 -13.54 -9.12 9.16
C LEU A 269 -12.44 -9.02 8.08
N PRO A 270 -11.17 -8.74 8.45
CA PRO A 270 -10.13 -8.55 7.44
C PRO A 270 -9.71 -9.88 6.83
N SER A 271 -9.41 -9.85 5.53
CA SER A 271 -8.65 -10.91 4.87
C SER A 271 -7.19 -10.92 5.34
N ARG A 272 -6.48 -12.00 5.02
CA ARG A 272 -5.05 -12.17 5.34
C ARG A 272 -4.21 -11.02 4.80
N SER A 273 -4.46 -10.59 3.56
CA SER A 273 -3.73 -9.48 2.94
C SER A 273 -4.01 -8.16 3.63
N GLU A 274 -5.27 -7.86 3.95
CA GLU A 274 -5.67 -6.60 4.59
C GLU A 274 -5.12 -6.48 6.01
N LEU A 275 -5.14 -7.58 6.77
CA LEU A 275 -4.56 -7.62 8.10
C LEU A 275 -3.05 -7.37 8.07
N LEU A 276 -2.34 -8.03 7.14
CA LEU A 276 -0.89 -7.91 7.03
C LEU A 276 -0.42 -6.62 6.38
N SER A 277 -1.25 -5.98 5.56
CA SER A 277 -0.98 -4.64 5.04
C SER A 277 -1.24 -3.53 6.06
N GLY A 278 -1.86 -3.85 7.21
CA GLY A 278 -2.23 -2.87 8.22
C GLY A 278 -3.41 -1.99 7.82
N LEU A 279 -4.38 -2.53 7.06
CA LEU A 279 -5.57 -1.78 6.66
C LEU A 279 -6.45 -1.50 7.90
N GLY A 280 -6.49 -0.25 8.35
CA GLY A 280 -7.28 0.19 9.49
C GLY A 280 -8.77 0.32 9.19
N GLY A 281 -9.10 0.95 8.08
CA GLY A 281 -10.46 1.17 7.60
C GLY A 281 -10.45 1.57 6.14
N TYR A 282 -11.64 1.73 5.56
CA TYR A 282 -11.79 2.33 4.24
C TYR A 282 -13.20 2.89 4.03
N VAL A 283 -13.31 3.82 3.08
CA VAL A 283 -14.57 4.34 2.55
C VAL A 283 -14.64 4.10 1.04
N PRO A 284 -15.56 3.26 0.54
CA PRO A 284 -15.75 3.08 -0.89
C PRO A 284 -16.43 4.32 -1.48
N PHE A 285 -15.92 4.84 -2.60
CA PHE A 285 -16.59 5.89 -3.36
C PHE A 285 -17.49 5.27 -4.43
N THR A 286 -18.80 5.41 -4.26
CA THR A 286 -19.81 4.88 -5.20
C THR A 286 -20.70 6.01 -5.71
N GLY A 287 -20.96 6.06 -7.02
CA GLY A 287 -21.75 7.15 -7.62
C GLY A 287 -21.14 8.55 -7.45
N GLY A 288 -19.83 8.64 -7.16
CA GLY A 288 -19.14 9.90 -6.90
C GLY A 288 -19.27 10.43 -5.46
N GLN A 289 -19.86 9.66 -4.55
CA GLN A 289 -20.04 10.03 -3.14
C GLN A 289 -19.41 9.00 -2.19
N PRO A 290 -18.99 9.42 -0.97
CA PRO A 290 -18.54 8.52 0.09
C PRO A 290 -19.65 7.53 0.48
N GLY A 291 -19.30 6.24 0.54
CA GLY A 291 -20.18 5.17 0.98
C GLY A 291 -20.16 4.96 2.50
N ILE A 292 -20.37 3.71 2.90
CA ILE A 292 -20.32 3.26 4.30
C ILE A 292 -18.86 3.29 4.79
N ILE A 293 -18.62 3.74 6.02
CA ILE A 293 -17.31 3.61 6.66
C ILE A 293 -17.13 2.16 7.12
N HIS A 294 -16.09 1.48 6.63
CA HIS A 294 -15.73 0.13 7.03
C HIS A 294 -14.52 0.18 7.97
N LEU A 295 -14.69 -0.28 9.21
CA LEU A 295 -13.62 -0.31 10.22
C LEU A 295 -13.13 -1.74 10.43
N ASN A 296 -11.81 -1.94 10.43
CA ASN A 296 -11.23 -3.25 10.64
C ASN A 296 -11.35 -3.63 12.11
N ILE A 297 -12.12 -4.70 12.38
CA ILE A 297 -12.41 -5.16 13.74
C ILE A 297 -11.13 -5.55 14.52
N PHE A 298 -10.06 -5.90 13.82
CA PHE A 298 -8.78 -6.26 14.44
C PHE A 298 -8.24 -5.17 15.37
N TYR A 299 -8.46 -3.90 15.05
CA TYR A 299 -7.96 -2.76 15.83
C TYR A 299 -8.67 -2.57 17.17
N MET A 300 -9.70 -3.37 17.48
CA MET A 300 -10.21 -3.50 18.86
C MET A 300 -9.17 -4.11 19.81
N ARG A 301 -8.19 -4.84 19.28
CA ARG A 301 -7.13 -5.54 20.04
C ARG A 301 -5.80 -4.79 20.07
N THR A 302 -5.72 -3.56 19.53
CA THR A 302 -4.51 -2.74 19.54
C THR A 302 -4.49 -1.79 20.75
N ILE A 303 -3.54 -0.85 20.77
CA ILE A 303 -3.45 0.17 21.83
C ILE A 303 -4.78 0.94 21.89
N SER A 304 -5.22 1.27 23.09
CA SER A 304 -6.44 2.06 23.31
C SER A 304 -6.36 3.39 22.55
N GLY A 305 -7.38 3.73 21.78
CA GLY A 305 -7.41 4.93 20.94
C GLY A 305 -7.05 4.67 19.47
N SER A 306 -6.41 3.55 19.12
CA SER A 306 -6.03 3.29 17.72
C SER A 306 -7.25 3.14 16.80
N ILE A 307 -8.27 2.38 17.21
CA ILE A 307 -9.50 2.25 16.42
C ILE A 307 -10.27 3.57 16.34
N GLU A 308 -10.23 4.38 17.40
CA GLU A 308 -10.82 5.71 17.40
C GLU A 308 -10.12 6.67 16.43
N LEU A 309 -8.79 6.65 16.35
CA LEU A 309 -8.06 7.43 15.35
C LEU A 309 -8.37 6.99 13.93
N ILE A 310 -8.40 5.68 13.67
CA ILE A 310 -8.83 5.14 12.37
C ILE A 310 -10.25 5.60 12.05
N ALA A 311 -11.17 5.52 13.02
CA ALA A 311 -12.53 5.97 12.82
C ALA A 311 -12.60 7.46 12.43
N LEU A 312 -11.84 8.34 13.11
CA LEU A 312 -11.77 9.77 12.78
C LEU A 312 -11.11 10.02 11.42
N HIS A 313 -10.12 9.20 11.03
CA HIS A 313 -9.50 9.25 9.70
C HIS A 313 -10.54 9.00 8.61
N GLU A 314 -11.28 7.90 8.72
CA GLU A 314 -12.32 7.57 7.75
C GLU A 314 -13.45 8.61 7.72
N LEU A 315 -13.87 9.14 8.88
CA LEU A 315 -14.86 10.21 8.94
C LEU A 315 -14.37 11.49 8.24
N THR A 316 -13.07 11.79 8.33
CA THR A 316 -12.50 12.98 7.69
C THR A 316 -12.63 12.90 6.18
N HIS A 317 -12.53 11.72 5.55
CA HIS A 317 -12.77 11.57 4.12
C HIS A 317 -14.16 12.06 3.69
N HIS A 318 -15.21 11.75 4.47
CA HIS A 318 -16.55 12.30 4.25
C HIS A 318 -16.54 13.84 4.33
N MET A 319 -15.90 14.41 5.35
CA MET A 319 -15.85 15.86 5.55
C MET A 319 -15.11 16.60 4.43
N VAL A 320 -13.96 16.09 4.00
CA VAL A 320 -13.17 16.62 2.88
C VAL A 320 -14.00 16.60 1.60
N TRP A 321 -14.71 15.50 1.35
CA TRP A 321 -15.59 15.38 0.19
C TRP A 321 -16.77 16.35 0.26
N TYR A 322 -17.49 16.43 1.39
CA TYR A 322 -18.60 17.37 1.57
C TYR A 322 -18.16 18.84 1.45
N ALA A 323 -16.89 19.13 1.73
CA ALA A 323 -16.32 20.47 1.57
C ALA A 323 -15.99 20.82 0.10
N GLY A 324 -16.20 19.90 -0.86
CA GLY A 324 -16.03 20.13 -2.29
C GLY A 324 -14.71 19.63 -2.87
N VAL A 325 -13.91 18.88 -2.10
CA VAL A 325 -12.64 18.31 -2.58
C VAL A 325 -12.85 16.86 -3.02
N GLY A 326 -12.81 16.61 -4.33
CA GLY A 326 -12.99 15.27 -4.89
C GLY A 326 -11.83 14.30 -4.58
N PRO A 327 -12.04 12.98 -4.71
CA PRO A 327 -11.02 11.96 -4.39
C PRO A 327 -9.91 11.83 -5.44
N SER A 328 -9.88 12.69 -6.46
CA SER A 328 -8.88 12.66 -7.53
C SER A 328 -7.45 12.92 -7.04
N ARG A 329 -7.31 13.58 -5.89
CA ARG A 329 -6.04 13.87 -5.22
C ARG A 329 -5.99 13.16 -3.87
N LEU A 330 -5.52 11.91 -3.90
CA LEU A 330 -5.39 11.08 -2.70
C LEU A 330 -4.50 11.73 -1.64
N TRP A 331 -3.41 12.40 -2.03
CA TRP A 331 -2.54 13.10 -1.08
C TRP A 331 -3.28 14.17 -0.26
N VAL A 332 -4.35 14.76 -0.79
CA VAL A 332 -5.18 15.72 -0.07
C VAL A 332 -6.11 15.01 0.90
N HIS A 333 -6.82 13.99 0.41
CA HIS A 333 -7.73 13.19 1.22
C HIS A 333 -7.02 12.52 2.39
N GLU A 334 -5.96 11.76 2.12
CA GLU A 334 -5.21 11.02 3.13
C GLU A 334 -4.40 11.96 4.02
N GLY A 335 -3.82 13.03 3.47
CA GLY A 335 -3.08 14.00 4.27
C GLY A 335 -3.96 14.78 5.25
N MET A 336 -5.18 15.16 4.83
CA MET A 336 -6.16 15.79 5.70
C MET A 336 -6.71 14.79 6.71
N ALA A 337 -7.03 13.56 6.30
CA ALA A 337 -7.52 12.51 7.19
C ALA A 337 -6.52 12.18 8.30
N GLU A 338 -5.22 12.06 7.97
CA GLU A 338 -4.15 11.90 8.96
C GLU A 338 -4.06 13.11 9.90
N TYR A 339 -4.03 14.33 9.34
CA TYR A 339 -3.90 15.55 10.14
C TYR A 339 -5.08 15.73 11.10
N PHE A 340 -6.32 15.72 10.60
CA PHE A 340 -7.50 15.96 11.41
C PHE A 340 -7.78 14.82 12.38
N SER A 341 -7.57 13.55 12.01
CA SER A 341 -7.74 12.44 12.95
C SER A 341 -6.82 12.57 14.17
N MET A 342 -5.56 12.95 13.95
CA MET A 342 -4.60 13.19 15.04
C MET A 342 -4.94 14.42 15.88
N GLU A 343 -5.24 15.57 15.26
CA GLU A 343 -5.51 16.81 16.01
C GLU A 343 -6.86 16.72 16.77
N VAL A 344 -7.90 16.16 16.15
CA VAL A 344 -9.18 15.93 16.83
C VAL A 344 -9.05 14.84 17.90
N GLY A 345 -8.34 13.75 17.61
CA GLY A 345 -8.06 12.70 18.58
C GLY A 345 -7.32 13.22 19.81
N TRP A 346 -6.37 14.15 19.61
CA TRP A 346 -5.66 14.83 20.70
C TRP A 346 -6.61 15.65 21.57
N ILE A 347 -7.47 16.47 20.95
CA ILE A 347 -8.48 17.29 21.66
C ILE A 347 -9.44 16.43 22.48
N LEU A 348 -9.82 15.26 21.95
CA LEU A 348 -10.73 14.33 22.62
C LEU A 348 -10.06 13.40 23.65
N GLY A 349 -8.75 13.55 23.88
CA GLY A 349 -8.03 12.86 24.95
C GLY A 349 -7.41 11.51 24.56
N TYR A 350 -7.25 11.21 23.27
CA TYR A 350 -6.57 10.00 22.77
C TYR A 350 -5.05 10.19 22.62
N TRP A 351 -4.42 10.89 23.57
CA TRP A 351 -3.03 11.36 23.50
C TRP A 351 -2.01 10.23 23.32
N GLU A 352 -2.20 9.07 23.94
CA GLU A 352 -1.28 7.93 23.80
C GLU A 352 -1.27 7.39 22.37
N ALA A 353 -2.45 7.07 21.81
CA ALA A 353 -2.57 6.61 20.42
C ALA A 353 -2.04 7.64 19.43
N VAL A 354 -2.35 8.93 19.63
CA VAL A 354 -1.85 10.02 18.77
C VAL A 354 -0.34 10.11 18.84
N SER A 355 0.25 10.04 20.04
CA SER A 355 1.70 10.17 20.22
C SER A 355 2.45 9.01 19.59
N THR A 356 1.94 7.78 19.74
CA THR A 356 2.52 6.59 19.11
C THR A 356 2.45 6.69 17.59
N HIS A 357 1.27 6.98 17.02
CA HIS A 357 1.09 7.12 15.57
C HIS A 357 1.96 8.25 14.99
N ARG A 358 2.05 9.39 15.70
CA ARG A 358 2.91 10.51 15.30
C ARG A 358 4.39 10.12 15.29
N SER A 359 4.87 9.39 16.28
CA SER A 359 6.26 8.86 16.29
C SER A 359 6.52 7.90 15.13
N GLU A 360 5.55 7.04 14.79
CA GLU A 360 5.65 6.13 13.63
C GLU A 360 5.78 6.94 12.32
N ILE A 361 4.92 7.94 12.12
CA ILE A 361 5.00 8.84 10.95
C ILE A 361 6.32 9.60 10.92
N GLU A 362 6.80 10.14 12.05
CA GLU A 362 8.07 10.88 12.13
C GLU A 362 9.28 10.01 11.77
N SER A 363 9.24 8.73 12.13
CA SER A 363 10.28 7.78 11.74
C SER A 363 10.36 7.60 10.21
N VAL A 364 9.21 7.55 9.55
CA VAL A 364 9.10 7.46 8.08
C VAL A 364 9.53 8.77 7.42
N LEU A 365 9.13 9.92 7.98
CA LEU A 365 9.52 11.25 7.49
C LEU A 365 11.03 11.44 7.49
N THR A 366 11.72 10.95 8.53
CA THR A 366 13.18 11.00 8.63
C THR A 366 13.86 10.27 7.46
N ALA A 367 13.26 9.19 6.97
CA ALA A 367 13.81 8.41 5.86
C ALA A 367 13.60 9.07 4.48
N ILE A 368 12.52 9.83 4.29
CA ILE A 368 12.21 10.45 2.98
C ILE A 368 12.75 11.89 2.83
N GLY A 369 13.03 12.57 3.94
CA GLY A 369 13.48 13.97 3.95
C GLY A 369 12.44 14.96 3.42
N ASP A 370 12.86 16.19 3.09
CA ASP A 370 11.97 17.30 2.74
C ASP A 370 11.48 17.33 1.27
N LYS A 371 11.30 16.15 0.65
CA LYS A 371 10.86 16.01 -0.74
C LYS A 371 9.54 15.27 -0.81
N TYR A 372 8.44 16.02 -0.64
CA TYR A 372 7.08 15.47 -0.59
C TYR A 372 6.37 15.44 -1.95
N GLY A 373 6.94 16.02 -3.02
CA GLY A 373 6.29 16.17 -4.33
C GLY A 373 5.93 14.87 -5.04
N PHE A 374 6.50 13.73 -4.64
CA PHE A 374 6.15 12.43 -5.21
C PHE A 374 4.68 12.05 -5.00
N VAL A 375 4.01 12.64 -3.98
CA VAL A 375 2.59 12.40 -3.70
C VAL A 375 1.66 12.85 -4.82
N GLN A 376 2.10 13.73 -5.73
CA GLN A 376 1.33 14.12 -6.94
C GLN A 376 0.99 12.93 -7.85
N SER A 377 1.83 11.89 -7.82
CA SER A 377 1.64 10.68 -8.63
C SER A 377 0.65 9.70 -8.01
N TRP A 378 0.18 9.95 -6.79
CA TRP A 378 -0.71 9.06 -6.08
C TRP A 378 -2.14 9.16 -6.63
N SER A 379 -2.62 8.05 -7.18
CA SER A 379 -3.95 7.98 -7.81
C SER A 379 -4.70 6.70 -7.44
N MET A 380 -6.02 6.76 -7.54
CA MET A 380 -6.88 5.58 -7.37
C MET A 380 -6.51 4.52 -8.42
N GLY A 381 -6.22 3.30 -7.96
CA GLY A 381 -5.81 2.18 -8.82
C GLY A 381 -4.30 1.98 -8.97
N SER A 382 -3.48 2.89 -8.43
CA SER A 382 -2.04 2.70 -8.28
C SER A 382 -1.70 2.60 -6.80
N ILE A 383 -1.26 1.42 -6.33
CA ILE A 383 -0.74 1.25 -4.96
C ILE A 383 0.77 1.43 -5.03
N PRO A 384 1.33 2.51 -4.44
CA PRO A 384 2.78 2.67 -4.40
C PRO A 384 3.43 1.55 -3.60
N SER A 385 4.68 1.20 -3.94
CA SER A 385 5.45 0.18 -3.21
C SER A 385 5.70 0.55 -1.75
N ASN A 386 5.76 1.84 -1.44
CA ASN A 386 5.88 2.36 -0.08
C ASN A 386 4.72 3.32 0.22
N VAL A 387 3.53 2.75 0.43
CA VAL A 387 2.31 3.54 0.70
C VAL A 387 2.44 4.39 1.97
N ILE A 388 3.10 3.89 3.02
CA ILE A 388 3.25 4.62 4.29
C ILE A 388 4.04 5.94 4.12
N ALA A 389 5.00 5.99 3.18
CA ALA A 389 5.68 7.23 2.85
C ALA A 389 4.75 8.28 2.21
N TYR A 390 3.75 7.85 1.44
CA TYR A 390 2.76 8.75 0.85
C TYR A 390 1.82 9.34 1.91
N TYR A 391 1.35 8.52 2.85
CA TYR A 391 0.59 8.98 4.02
C TYR A 391 1.41 9.98 4.85
N ALA A 392 2.63 9.61 5.23
CA ALA A 392 3.51 10.45 6.03
C ALA A 392 3.82 11.81 5.36
N ALA A 393 4.21 11.81 4.09
CA ALA A 393 4.47 13.04 3.34
C ALA A 393 3.22 13.92 3.20
N SER A 394 2.06 13.31 2.95
CA SER A 394 0.77 14.01 2.84
C SER A 394 0.38 14.65 4.16
N TYR A 395 0.45 13.91 5.28
CA TYR A 395 0.27 14.45 6.62
C TYR A 395 1.20 15.63 6.87
N LYS A 396 2.49 15.49 6.54
CA LYS A 396 3.49 16.52 6.81
C LYS A 396 3.21 17.83 6.06
N ILE A 397 2.67 17.75 4.85
CA ILE A 397 2.23 18.93 4.08
C ILE A 397 1.18 19.69 4.89
N PHE A 398 0.10 19.04 5.32
CA PHE A 398 -0.98 19.70 6.06
C PHE A 398 -0.55 20.10 7.48
N LYS A 399 0.25 19.30 8.17
CA LYS A 399 0.79 19.69 9.47
C LYS A 399 1.63 20.97 9.37
N THR A 400 2.51 21.05 8.36
CA THR A 400 3.38 22.22 8.19
C THR A 400 2.59 23.49 7.85
N LEU A 401 1.56 23.39 7.00
CA LEU A 401 0.72 24.53 6.65
C LEU A 401 -0.17 24.95 7.82
N GLY A 402 -0.76 23.99 8.53
CA GLY A 402 -1.54 24.23 9.74
C GLY A 402 -0.72 24.99 10.79
N ASP A 403 0.43 24.43 11.18
CA ASP A 403 1.32 25.03 12.19
C ASP A 403 1.77 26.44 11.83
N ARG A 404 1.94 26.72 10.53
CA ARG A 404 2.39 28.03 10.05
C ARG A 404 1.28 29.08 10.01
N TYR A 405 0.07 28.70 9.62
CA TYR A 405 -0.98 29.66 9.24
C TYR A 405 -2.19 29.72 10.18
N GLY A 406 -2.15 28.97 11.29
CA GLY A 406 -3.14 29.03 12.37
C GLY A 406 -4.06 27.82 12.47
N GLU A 407 -3.52 26.62 12.22
CA GLU A 407 -4.15 25.32 12.51
C GLU A 407 -5.58 25.20 11.93
N PHE A 408 -6.58 24.94 12.76
CA PHE A 408 -7.98 24.79 12.32
C PHE A 408 -8.56 26.06 11.72
N GLU A 409 -8.18 27.25 12.22
CA GLU A 409 -8.65 28.52 11.64
C GLU A 409 -8.10 28.75 10.24
N TYR A 410 -6.90 28.24 9.94
CA TYR A 410 -6.37 28.24 8.58
C TYR A 410 -7.22 27.36 7.65
N TYR A 411 -7.51 26.13 8.09
CA TYR A 411 -8.31 25.20 7.28
C TYR A 411 -9.75 25.64 7.10
N LYS A 412 -10.32 26.34 8.09
CA LYS A 412 -11.62 26.99 7.97
C LYS A 412 -11.66 28.02 6.85
N ARG A 413 -10.61 28.82 6.70
CA ARG A 413 -10.48 29.75 5.55
C ARG A 413 -10.30 28.98 4.25
N PHE A 414 -9.48 27.92 4.25
CA PHE A 414 -9.28 27.06 3.08
C PHE A 414 -10.60 26.46 2.54
N PHE A 415 -11.41 25.84 3.40
CA PHE A 415 -12.67 25.24 2.95
C PHE A 415 -13.74 26.25 2.55
N ARG A 416 -13.69 27.48 3.07
CA ARG A 416 -14.50 28.60 2.54
C ARG A 416 -14.07 28.94 1.11
N THR A 417 -12.77 29.10 0.89
CA THR A 417 -12.21 29.35 -0.43
C THR A 417 -12.57 28.25 -1.43
N VAL A 418 -12.49 26.98 -1.04
CA VAL A 418 -12.85 25.84 -1.92
C VAL A 418 -14.31 25.92 -2.38
N LYS A 419 -15.24 26.33 -1.51
CA LYS A 419 -16.67 26.47 -1.87
C LYS A 419 -16.94 27.57 -2.88
N ASP A 420 -16.11 28.61 -2.89
CA ASP A 420 -16.23 29.73 -3.83
C ASP A 420 -15.59 29.39 -5.19
N MET A 421 -14.85 28.28 -5.30
CA MET A 421 -14.25 27.81 -6.55
C MET A 421 -15.22 26.97 -7.39
N SER A 422 -15.05 27.02 -8.71
CA SER A 422 -15.81 26.16 -9.64
C SER A 422 -15.48 24.68 -9.47
N SER A 423 -14.25 24.34 -9.08
CA SER A 423 -13.81 22.97 -8.79
C SER A 423 -12.42 22.97 -8.14
N ALA A 424 -12.22 22.16 -7.09
CA ALA A 424 -10.95 21.94 -6.42
C ALA A 424 -10.47 20.48 -6.62
N ASN A 425 -10.24 20.10 -7.88
CA ASN A 425 -9.98 18.71 -8.28
C ASN A 425 -8.56 18.46 -8.81
N ASP A 426 -7.68 19.46 -8.80
CA ASP A 426 -6.29 19.31 -9.22
C ASP A 426 -5.29 20.05 -8.30
N ASP A 427 -3.99 19.83 -8.52
CA ASP A 427 -2.97 20.37 -7.61
C ASP A 427 -2.93 21.91 -7.65
N SER A 428 -3.08 22.52 -8.84
CA SER A 428 -3.05 23.97 -8.97
C SER A 428 -4.22 24.65 -8.25
N SER A 429 -5.44 24.13 -8.37
CA SER A 429 -6.62 24.66 -7.67
C SER A 429 -6.48 24.54 -6.16
N ILE A 430 -6.09 23.37 -5.66
CA ILE A 430 -5.96 23.11 -4.23
C ILE A 430 -4.85 23.97 -3.63
N ILE A 431 -3.68 24.07 -4.28
CA ILE A 431 -2.57 24.88 -3.79
C ILE A 431 -2.90 26.38 -3.88
N THR A 432 -3.65 26.81 -4.89
CA THR A 432 -4.15 28.19 -4.96
C THR A 432 -5.09 28.49 -3.80
N ALA A 433 -6.03 27.58 -3.49
CA ALA A 433 -6.93 27.74 -2.35
C ALA A 433 -6.18 27.79 -1.01
N LEU A 434 -5.18 26.92 -0.82
CA LEU A 434 -4.29 26.94 0.35
C LEU A 434 -3.54 28.28 0.46
N GLY A 435 -3.07 28.80 -0.68
CA GLY A 435 -2.41 30.10 -0.80
C GLY A 435 -3.32 31.29 -0.45
N GLN A 436 -4.55 31.27 -0.94
CA GLN A 436 -5.57 32.28 -0.64
C GLN A 436 -5.95 32.25 0.85
N ALA A 437 -6.12 31.07 1.44
CA ALA A 437 -6.38 30.92 2.87
C ALA A 437 -5.22 31.43 3.76
N ALA A 438 -3.99 31.37 3.24
CA ALA A 438 -2.80 31.91 3.89
C ALA A 438 -2.63 33.42 3.67
N GLY A 439 -3.41 34.02 2.76
CA GLY A 439 -3.23 35.41 2.32
C GLY A 439 -1.98 35.64 1.46
N ASN A 440 -1.32 34.57 0.99
CA ASN A 440 -0.08 34.65 0.22
C ASN A 440 0.12 33.43 -0.70
N ILE A 441 -0.45 33.50 -1.91
CA ILE A 441 -0.38 32.43 -2.92
C ILE A 441 1.06 32.15 -3.34
N THR A 442 1.86 33.19 -3.56
CA THR A 442 3.25 33.09 -4.02
C THR A 442 4.13 32.35 -3.03
N GLU A 443 3.98 32.62 -1.72
CA GLU A 443 4.73 31.91 -0.69
C GLU A 443 4.37 30.42 -0.67
N VAL A 444 3.08 30.10 -0.66
CA VAL A 444 2.60 28.71 -0.62
C VAL A 444 3.06 27.93 -1.85
N LEU A 445 2.92 28.50 -3.06
CA LEU A 445 3.49 27.90 -4.28
C LEU A 445 5.00 27.67 -4.16
N GLY A 446 5.73 28.61 -3.56
CA GLY A 446 7.16 28.47 -3.28
C GLY A 446 7.49 27.31 -2.33
N ILE A 447 6.66 27.09 -1.30
CA ILE A 447 6.80 25.95 -0.38
C ILE A 447 6.62 24.63 -1.15
N PHE A 448 5.53 24.50 -1.92
CA PHE A 448 5.25 23.28 -2.70
C PHE A 448 6.34 22.99 -3.74
N LYS A 449 6.85 24.01 -4.43
CA LYS A 449 7.98 23.87 -5.36
C LYS A 449 9.25 23.35 -4.65
N ARG A 450 9.55 23.82 -3.43
CA ARG A 450 10.70 23.31 -2.65
C ARG A 450 10.53 21.84 -2.25
N TRP A 451 9.30 21.45 -1.92
CA TRP A 451 8.94 20.04 -1.68
C TRP A 451 8.99 19.18 -2.94
N GLY A 452 9.11 19.78 -4.13
CA GLY A 452 9.29 19.07 -5.38
C GLY A 452 8.01 18.89 -6.19
N PHE A 453 6.95 19.63 -5.89
CA PHE A 453 5.76 19.67 -6.75
C PHE A 453 6.10 20.34 -8.09
N THR A 454 5.57 19.79 -9.17
CA THR A 454 5.79 20.25 -10.55
C THR A 454 4.47 20.50 -11.27
N GLY A 455 4.50 21.33 -12.32
CA GLY A 455 3.30 21.65 -13.11
C GLY A 455 2.24 22.47 -12.36
N ILE A 456 2.61 23.13 -11.26
CA ILE A 456 1.72 23.94 -10.41
C ILE A 456 1.92 25.43 -10.66
N SER A 457 0.82 26.18 -10.67
CA SER A 457 0.78 27.64 -10.80
C SER A 457 -0.51 28.19 -10.23
N ALA A 458 -0.54 29.49 -9.88
CA ALA A 458 -1.77 30.16 -9.46
C ALA A 458 -2.80 30.17 -10.61
N ILE A 459 -4.08 30.09 -10.27
CA ILE A 459 -5.17 30.07 -11.26
C ILE A 459 -5.13 31.32 -12.16
N GLU A 460 -4.84 32.49 -11.58
CA GLU A 460 -4.75 33.76 -12.29
C GLU A 460 -3.57 33.77 -13.29
N ASP A 461 -2.42 33.24 -12.88
CA ASP A 461 -1.25 33.12 -13.76
C ASP A 461 -1.52 32.17 -14.93
N ILE A 462 -2.31 31.12 -14.70
CA ILE A 462 -2.71 30.17 -15.75
C ILE A 462 -3.62 30.86 -16.76
N ALA A 463 -4.57 31.68 -16.31
CA ALA A 463 -5.43 32.46 -17.21
C ALA A 463 -4.61 33.40 -18.09
N ILE A 464 -3.63 34.11 -17.52
CA ILE A 464 -2.71 34.98 -18.27
C ILE A 464 -1.89 34.18 -19.29
N ALA A 465 -1.35 33.03 -18.89
CA ALA A 465 -0.57 32.16 -19.77
C ALA A 465 -1.41 31.64 -20.95
N MET A 466 -2.69 31.33 -20.70
CA MET A 466 -3.62 30.88 -21.74
C MET A 466 -3.95 31.99 -22.75
N GLU A 467 -4.19 33.22 -22.31
CA GLU A 467 -4.46 34.32 -23.25
C GLU A 467 -3.24 34.59 -24.12
N LYS A 468 -2.05 34.63 -23.52
CA LYS A 468 -0.79 34.76 -24.27
C LYS A 468 -0.59 33.62 -25.27
N ALA A 469 -0.93 32.39 -24.88
CA ALA A 469 -0.83 31.24 -25.76
C ALA A 469 -1.77 31.36 -26.97
N LYS A 470 -2.99 31.84 -26.74
CA LYS A 470 -3.98 32.10 -27.79
C LYS A 470 -3.49 33.17 -28.76
N GLU A 471 -3.03 34.32 -28.28
CA GLU A 471 -2.44 35.40 -29.09
C GLU A 471 -1.30 34.85 -29.98
N THR A 472 -0.37 34.12 -29.37
CA THR A 472 0.79 33.54 -30.08
C THR A 472 0.37 32.59 -31.21
N VAL A 473 -0.71 31.82 -31.02
CA VAL A 473 -1.21 30.85 -32.01
C VAL A 473 -2.02 31.53 -33.12
N GLU A 474 -2.77 32.59 -32.79
CA GLU A 474 -3.56 33.36 -33.77
C GLU A 474 -2.64 34.06 -34.79
N ASP A 475 -1.53 34.62 -34.32
CA ASP A 475 -0.52 35.33 -35.12
C ASP A 475 0.28 34.44 -36.09
N LEU A 476 0.20 33.10 -35.97
CA LEU A 476 0.91 32.20 -36.87
C LEU A 476 0.43 32.35 -38.32
N ASN A 477 1.38 32.37 -39.25
CA ASN A 477 1.05 32.39 -40.68
C ASN A 477 0.31 31.11 -41.10
N ILE A 478 -0.71 31.24 -41.96
CA ILE A 478 -1.50 30.12 -42.49
C ILE A 478 -0.65 29.11 -43.29
N LEU A 479 0.52 29.51 -43.79
CA LEU A 479 1.44 28.60 -44.48
C LEU A 479 2.10 27.58 -43.53
N LEU A 480 2.01 27.80 -42.22
CA LEU A 480 2.58 26.92 -41.19
C LEU A 480 1.66 25.75 -40.80
N GLN A 481 0.78 25.33 -41.71
CA GLN A 481 0.04 24.08 -41.53
C GLN A 481 1.00 22.87 -41.62
N PRO A 482 0.67 21.73 -40.99
CA PRO A 482 -0.49 21.49 -40.11
C PRO A 482 -0.29 21.97 -38.65
N PHE A 483 0.89 22.53 -38.31
CA PHE A 483 1.23 22.83 -36.92
C PHE A 483 0.43 23.99 -36.33
N LYS A 484 0.00 24.96 -37.16
CA LYS A 484 -1.00 25.96 -36.73
C LYS A 484 -2.29 25.30 -36.25
N LEU A 485 -2.85 24.36 -37.00
CA LEU A 485 -4.07 23.64 -36.63
C LEU A 485 -3.87 22.84 -35.33
N ILE A 486 -2.75 22.13 -35.18
CA ILE A 486 -2.44 21.38 -33.96
C ILE A 486 -2.39 22.31 -32.74
N ALA A 487 -1.73 23.47 -32.86
CA ALA A 487 -1.66 24.44 -31.79
C ALA A 487 -3.06 25.01 -31.43
N GLN A 488 -3.92 25.27 -32.42
CA GLN A 488 -5.31 25.71 -32.19
C GLN A 488 -6.16 24.65 -31.45
N ILE A 489 -5.98 23.37 -31.79
CA ILE A 489 -6.63 22.26 -31.07
C ILE A 489 -6.18 22.25 -29.61
N LEU A 490 -4.89 22.41 -29.34
CA LEU A 490 -4.37 22.46 -27.98
C LEU A 490 -4.91 23.65 -27.18
N ILE A 491 -5.06 24.83 -27.77
CA ILE A 491 -5.73 25.97 -27.12
C ILE A 491 -7.18 25.64 -26.79
N SER A 492 -7.90 24.99 -27.70
CA SER A 492 -9.30 24.58 -27.46
C SER A 492 -9.40 23.59 -26.29
N MET A 493 -8.49 22.61 -26.24
CA MET A 493 -8.37 21.68 -25.11
C MET A 493 -7.98 22.39 -23.80
N ALA A 494 -7.13 23.41 -23.85
CA ALA A 494 -6.75 24.21 -22.69
C ALA A 494 -7.96 24.97 -22.12
N LEU A 495 -8.75 25.62 -22.98
CA LEU A 495 -9.97 26.33 -22.61
C LEU A 495 -11.02 25.38 -22.01
N GLU A 496 -11.25 24.23 -22.64
CA GLU A 496 -12.15 23.20 -22.10
C GLU A 496 -11.67 22.71 -20.73
N ALA A 497 -10.39 22.39 -20.59
CA ALA A 497 -9.82 21.97 -19.31
C ALA A 497 -9.96 23.04 -18.22
N TYR A 498 -9.69 24.30 -18.54
CA TYR A 498 -9.82 25.42 -17.61
C TYR A 498 -11.28 25.61 -17.17
N SER A 499 -12.23 25.56 -18.11
CA SER A 499 -13.66 25.69 -17.81
C SER A 499 -14.20 24.59 -16.89
N ARG A 500 -13.56 23.41 -16.90
CA ARG A 500 -13.87 22.28 -16.04
C ARG A 500 -13.06 22.25 -14.73
N GLY A 501 -12.24 23.27 -14.47
CA GLY A 501 -11.41 23.35 -13.27
C GLY A 501 -10.17 22.43 -13.27
N TYR A 502 -9.72 21.96 -14.44
CA TYR A 502 -8.49 21.20 -14.61
C TYR A 502 -7.32 22.12 -15.00
N TYR A 503 -6.99 23.07 -14.13
CA TYR A 503 -5.98 24.11 -14.32
C TYR A 503 -4.57 23.60 -14.65
N SER A 504 -4.07 22.54 -14.00
CA SER A 504 -2.76 21.97 -14.31
C SER A 504 -2.72 21.39 -15.73
N ARG A 505 -3.83 20.80 -16.21
CA ARG A 505 -3.96 20.32 -17.60
C ARG A 505 -4.10 21.47 -18.58
N ALA A 506 -4.87 22.50 -18.22
CA ALA A 506 -5.01 23.70 -19.03
C ALA A 506 -3.65 24.36 -19.28
N LEU A 507 -2.84 24.52 -18.22
CA LEU A 507 -1.48 25.04 -18.31
C LEU A 507 -0.58 24.16 -19.20
N LEU A 508 -0.67 22.84 -19.07
CA LEU A 508 0.08 21.90 -19.92
C LEU A 508 -0.28 22.07 -21.41
N TYR A 509 -1.58 22.12 -21.73
CA TYR A 509 -2.04 22.31 -23.10
C TYR A 509 -1.65 23.68 -23.66
N ALA A 510 -1.78 24.75 -22.87
CA ALA A 510 -1.37 26.09 -23.28
C ALA A 510 0.14 26.18 -23.56
N ASN A 511 0.98 25.65 -22.67
CA ASN A 511 2.43 25.61 -22.88
C ASN A 511 2.81 24.75 -24.09
N SER A 512 2.09 23.65 -24.33
CA SER A 512 2.30 22.80 -25.51
C SER A 512 1.92 23.55 -26.80
N ALA A 513 0.82 24.31 -26.79
CA ALA A 513 0.40 25.12 -27.92
C ALA A 513 1.45 26.18 -28.28
N VAL A 514 1.97 26.92 -27.28
CA VAL A 514 3.06 27.89 -27.47
C VAL A 514 4.31 27.22 -28.02
N THR A 515 4.67 26.04 -27.49
CA THR A 515 5.86 25.31 -27.95
C THR A 515 5.72 24.88 -29.41
N ILE A 516 4.56 24.36 -29.80
CA ILE A 516 4.29 23.99 -31.20
C ILE A 516 4.29 25.23 -32.09
N ALA A 517 3.65 26.31 -31.65
CA ALA A 517 3.59 27.58 -32.38
C ALA A 517 4.99 28.15 -32.66
N ALA A 518 5.81 28.27 -31.61
CA ALA A 518 7.16 28.79 -31.70
C ALA A 518 8.07 27.96 -32.63
N ASN A 519 7.83 26.65 -32.72
CA ASN A 519 8.62 25.74 -33.56
C ASN A 519 7.95 25.42 -34.91
N ALA A 520 6.76 25.96 -35.20
CA ALA A 520 5.99 25.65 -36.39
C ALA A 520 6.77 25.84 -37.71
N PRO A 521 7.58 26.92 -37.90
CA PRO A 521 8.38 27.06 -39.12
C PRO A 521 9.35 25.90 -39.35
N ILE A 522 10.08 25.47 -38.32
CA ILE A 522 11.06 24.39 -38.40
C ILE A 522 10.33 23.06 -38.65
N LEU A 523 9.27 22.80 -37.90
CA LEU A 523 8.46 21.60 -38.04
C LEU A 523 7.84 21.50 -39.44
N CYS A 524 7.37 22.60 -40.03
CA CYS A 524 6.90 22.67 -41.41
C CYS A 524 8.01 22.35 -42.41
N ILE A 525 9.20 22.96 -42.28
CA ILE A 525 10.32 22.71 -43.19
C ILE A 525 10.69 21.22 -43.18
N VAL A 526 10.81 20.61 -42.00
CA VAL A 526 11.13 19.19 -41.85
C VAL A 526 10.03 18.32 -42.47
N THR A 527 8.76 18.62 -42.16
CA THR A 527 7.62 17.81 -42.62
C THR A 527 7.45 17.90 -44.14
N TYR A 528 7.44 19.11 -44.70
CA TYR A 528 7.32 19.32 -46.13
C TYR A 528 8.56 18.81 -46.87
N GLY A 529 9.76 19.02 -46.33
CA GLY A 529 11.00 18.46 -46.88
C GLY A 529 10.96 16.94 -46.96
N PHE A 530 10.44 16.28 -45.91
CA PHE A 530 10.25 14.83 -45.88
C PHE A 530 9.21 14.35 -46.90
N ILE A 531 8.07 15.05 -47.00
CA ILE A 531 7.02 14.76 -48.01
C ILE A 531 7.59 14.88 -49.43
N VAL A 532 8.30 15.97 -49.74
CA VAL A 532 8.92 16.19 -51.04
C VAL A 532 9.96 15.10 -51.33
N PHE A 533 10.81 14.77 -50.37
CA PHE A 533 11.78 13.67 -50.50
C PHE A 533 11.11 12.33 -50.85
N PHE A 534 10.01 11.99 -50.16
CA PHE A 534 9.25 10.78 -50.44
C PHE A 534 8.59 10.80 -51.83
N ILE A 535 7.99 11.93 -52.23
CA ILE A 535 7.39 12.10 -53.57
C ILE A 535 8.45 11.92 -54.65
N VAL A 536 9.62 12.57 -54.52
CA VAL A 536 10.73 12.45 -55.47
C VAL A 536 11.23 11.01 -55.53
N ARG A 537 11.40 10.34 -54.39
CA ARG A 537 11.83 8.93 -54.33
C ARG A 537 10.83 7.98 -55.00
N LEU A 538 9.53 8.20 -54.80
CA LEU A 538 8.46 7.42 -55.43
C LEU A 538 8.40 7.67 -56.94
N ALA A 539 8.54 8.93 -57.38
CA ALA A 539 8.61 9.29 -58.78
C ALA A 539 9.83 8.67 -59.49
N TYR A 540 10.99 8.67 -58.83
CA TYR A 540 12.21 8.02 -59.34
C TYR A 540 12.04 6.50 -59.47
N LYS A 541 11.45 5.84 -58.47
CA LYS A 541 11.14 4.39 -58.53
C LYS A 541 10.18 4.04 -59.68
N ARG A 542 9.25 4.92 -60.05
CA ARG A 542 8.33 4.69 -61.18
C ARG A 542 8.98 4.86 -62.56
N ARG A 543 10.08 5.63 -62.67
CA ARG A 543 10.80 5.84 -63.96
C ARG A 543 11.77 4.71 -64.32
N VAL A 544 12.16 3.87 -63.36
CA VAL A 544 13.14 2.78 -63.59
C VAL A 544 12.42 1.42 -63.64
N LYS A 545 11.84 1.09 -64.80
CA LYS A 545 11.66 -0.28 -65.34
C LYS A 545 10.98 -0.24 -66.73
N PRO A 546 11.72 -0.19 -67.85
CA PRO A 546 11.15 -0.53 -69.15
C PRO A 546 10.85 -2.04 -69.24
N LYS A 547 9.68 -2.41 -69.79
CA LYS A 547 9.35 -3.80 -70.14
C LYS A 547 10.32 -4.31 -71.22
N PRO A 548 10.90 -5.52 -71.12
CA PRO A 548 11.76 -6.05 -72.18
C PRO A 548 10.95 -6.39 -73.44
N ALA A 549 11.47 -6.01 -74.61
CA ALA A 549 10.87 -6.27 -75.91
C ALA A 549 10.98 -7.77 -76.29
N LYS A 550 9.91 -8.34 -76.87
CA LYS A 550 9.90 -9.73 -77.40
C LYS A 550 10.65 -9.78 -78.75
N PRO A 551 11.53 -10.75 -79.00
CA PRO A 551 12.19 -10.90 -80.30
C PRO A 551 11.22 -11.46 -81.36
N GLU A 552 11.15 -10.79 -82.52
CA GLU A 552 10.41 -11.24 -83.71
C GLU A 552 11.09 -12.49 -84.31
N LEU A 553 10.36 -13.60 -84.33
CA LEU A 553 10.77 -14.87 -84.93
C LEU A 553 10.40 -14.88 -86.42
N LEU A 554 11.35 -15.20 -87.29
CA LEU A 554 11.09 -15.48 -88.71
C LEU A 554 10.95 -16.99 -88.93
N PHE A 555 10.09 -17.38 -89.86
CA PHE A 555 9.85 -18.78 -90.22
C PHE A 555 10.26 -19.01 -91.68
N CYS A 556 10.87 -20.16 -91.95
CA CYS A 556 11.22 -20.59 -93.30
C CYS A 556 9.95 -20.73 -94.15
N PRO A 557 9.81 -20.05 -95.30
CA PRO A 557 8.59 -20.12 -96.11
C PRO A 557 8.37 -21.50 -96.75
N TYR A 558 9.42 -22.31 -96.90
CA TYR A 558 9.33 -23.61 -97.57
C TYR A 558 8.92 -24.76 -96.64
N CYS A 559 9.39 -24.77 -95.39
CA CYS A 559 9.11 -25.86 -94.45
C CYS A 559 8.50 -25.40 -93.12
N GLY A 560 8.33 -24.09 -92.91
CA GLY A 560 7.81 -23.52 -91.66
C GLY A 560 8.75 -23.59 -90.46
N GLY A 561 10.01 -24.05 -90.62
CA GLY A 561 10.97 -24.11 -89.51
C GLY A 561 11.34 -22.71 -88.99
N ARG A 562 11.42 -22.51 -87.67
CA ARG A 562 11.84 -21.22 -87.07
C ARG A 562 13.31 -20.93 -87.35
N LEU A 563 13.60 -19.71 -87.79
CA LEU A 563 14.93 -19.27 -88.17
C LEU A 563 15.40 -18.09 -87.32
N PRO A 564 16.69 -18.06 -86.92
CA PRO A 564 17.32 -16.85 -86.41
C PRO A 564 17.35 -15.76 -87.50
N ARG A 565 17.27 -14.48 -87.10
CA ARG A 565 17.41 -13.35 -88.04
C ARG A 565 18.76 -13.43 -88.76
N GLY A 566 18.73 -13.37 -90.09
CA GLY A 566 19.92 -13.40 -90.95
C GLY A 566 20.30 -14.79 -91.49
N ALA A 567 19.54 -15.84 -91.21
CA ALA A 567 19.79 -17.16 -91.77
C ALA A 567 19.63 -17.16 -93.31
N VAL A 568 20.71 -17.45 -94.04
CA VAL A 568 20.73 -17.48 -95.51
C VAL A 568 20.27 -18.83 -96.06
N TYR A 569 20.34 -19.90 -95.26
CA TYR A 569 19.83 -21.22 -95.61
C TYR A 569 19.04 -21.79 -94.43
N CYS A 570 17.97 -22.53 -94.72
CA CYS A 570 17.22 -23.24 -93.69
C CYS A 570 18.00 -24.48 -93.25
N PRO A 571 18.40 -24.61 -91.97
CA PRO A 571 19.13 -25.78 -91.51
C PRO A 571 18.29 -27.06 -91.53
N TYR A 572 16.96 -26.94 -91.62
CA TYR A 572 16.04 -28.07 -91.62
C TYR A 572 15.78 -28.65 -93.01
N CYS A 573 15.64 -27.81 -94.05
CA CYS A 573 15.35 -28.28 -95.41
C CYS A 573 16.47 -27.99 -96.43
N GLY A 574 17.56 -27.34 -96.01
CA GLY A 574 18.71 -27.02 -96.86
C GLY A 574 18.47 -25.93 -97.91
N GLN A 575 17.23 -25.46 -98.08
CA GLN A 575 16.87 -24.44 -99.05
C GLN A 575 17.43 -23.07 -98.66
N ARG A 576 17.89 -22.31 -99.66
CA ARG A 576 18.35 -20.93 -99.47
C ARG A 576 17.16 -20.02 -99.18
N ILE A 577 17.22 -19.28 -98.08
CA ILE A 577 16.23 -18.28 -97.72
C ILE A 577 16.61 -16.98 -98.43
N GLN A 578 15.95 -16.74 -99.58
CA GLN A 578 15.86 -15.39 -100.13
C GLN A 578 14.58 -14.79 -99.55
N TYR A 579 14.71 -13.69 -98.82
CA TYR A 579 13.56 -12.88 -98.41
C TYR A 579 13.10 -12.02 -99.57
#